data_AF-C4M478-F1
#
_entry.id   AF-C4M478-F1
#
_cell.length_a   1.000
_cell.length_b   1.000
_cell.length_c   1.000
_cell.angle_alpha   90.00
_cell.angle_beta   90.00
_cell.angle_gamma   90.00
#
_symmetry.space_group_name_H-M   'P 1'
#
loop_
_entity.id
_entity.type
_entity.pdbx_description
1 polymer ?
#
loop_
_entity_poly.entity_id
_entity_poly.type
_entity_poly.pdbx_seq_one_letter_code
_entity_poly.pdbx_strand_id
1 'polypeptide(L)'
;MQEAEEILFGSLHNCGVVIPKGIDTLKGIISESGVFYNLTTQILKIIDQQKYGIFTDSIPKQTSEKVRVCAKQASIIKEMGFNEPIGYHQILYPKTTDVTNILNFLMKHIPDDLSTNKSIRNSISKTLYDIVHNMNDEKKRRIPPQTPIRQKDINQRKRVNSILQKILQKKVEEQNDVIAEMKSNAKTQVRKEIIKKEENEEEEKKEEDVMVAVELKESKNEKKIRLESELDEIVKERQQVEDILQKIKTRIEKVEDYINEGKNELKEMIKEKEELMKKQKTLERQKIIREKVKDIDANDKDEYIEKLEELKQSEMNKLEGLKQKWTLYEDEMKKEVQENEKKNNVIIEETKQKAKEVKQIRQKGKAIILEIQSLDEDIKEKEQVNARLDKRMQRQIYIDRTISMTKFLKKQDKDLEKIFNDTNIIKSDLTQLKIKVSENYINLIRLIRENTKYKEETKHSLITQITKMNDLFSSLVSLETQRGELNSTTLLSQEKYEKTQSRVEELGYVDVKKDFDELHKLNLEMINKINEFNQKQEA
;
A
#
# COMPACT_ATOMS: atom_id res chain seq x y z
N MET A 1 15.11 3.11 -42.90
CA MET A 1 13.99 3.17 -41.93
C MET A 1 14.35 2.52 -40.60
N GLN A 2 15.03 1.35 -40.58
CA GLN A 2 15.41 0.67 -39.34
C GLN A 2 16.32 1.49 -38.41
N GLU A 3 17.32 2.22 -38.93
CA GLU A 3 18.21 3.06 -38.11
C GLU A 3 17.48 4.19 -37.35
N ALA A 4 16.48 4.82 -37.96
CA ALA A 4 15.69 5.88 -37.30
C ALA A 4 14.79 5.32 -36.20
N GLU A 5 14.27 4.09 -36.38
CA GLU A 5 13.51 3.36 -35.37
C GLU A 5 14.42 2.95 -34.20
N GLU A 6 15.61 2.43 -34.48
CA GLU A 6 16.59 2.05 -33.45
C GLU A 6 17.06 3.26 -32.62
N ILE A 7 17.26 4.43 -33.24
CA ILE A 7 17.59 5.67 -32.53
C ILE A 7 16.42 6.14 -31.66
N LEU A 8 15.18 6.00 -32.13
CA LEU A 8 13.98 6.34 -31.34
C LEU A 8 13.84 5.40 -30.14
N PHE A 9 13.98 4.09 -30.35
CA PHE A 9 13.93 3.10 -29.27
C PHE A 9 15.06 3.28 -28.27
N GLY A 10 16.28 3.58 -28.74
CA GLY A 10 17.42 3.94 -27.90
C GLY A 10 17.15 5.20 -27.06
N SER A 11 16.54 6.23 -27.67
CA SER A 11 16.15 7.45 -26.96
C SER A 11 15.05 7.20 -25.92
N LEU A 12 14.04 6.39 -26.24
CA LEU A 12 12.96 6.01 -25.31
C LEU A 12 13.49 5.22 -24.11
N HIS A 13 14.40 4.27 -24.35
CA HIS A 13 15.07 3.52 -23.29
C HIS A 13 15.92 4.44 -22.40
N ASN A 14 16.63 5.42 -22.98
CA ASN A 14 17.43 6.38 -22.23
C ASN A 14 16.59 7.31 -21.35
N CYS A 15 15.34 7.58 -21.73
CA CYS A 15 14.38 8.36 -20.95
C CYS A 15 13.62 7.54 -19.89
N GLY A 16 13.89 6.23 -19.76
CA GLY A 16 13.27 5.37 -18.73
C GLY A 16 11.88 4.85 -19.07
N VAL A 17 11.48 4.87 -20.34
CA VAL A 17 10.20 4.32 -20.81
C VAL A 17 10.31 2.79 -20.89
N VAL A 18 9.38 2.07 -20.24
CA VAL A 18 9.38 0.61 -20.20
C VAL A 18 8.53 0.07 -21.36
N ILE A 19 9.21 -0.51 -22.35
CA ILE A 19 8.57 -1.17 -23.49
C ILE A 19 8.30 -2.65 -23.10
N PRO A 20 7.10 -3.19 -23.35
CA PRO A 20 6.78 -4.61 -23.13
C PRO A 20 7.73 -5.55 -23.91
N LYS A 21 8.10 -6.68 -23.29
CA LYS A 21 9.08 -7.63 -23.85
C LYS A 21 8.56 -8.23 -25.17
N GLY A 22 9.29 -8.02 -26.28
CA GLY A 22 9.00 -8.62 -27.60
C GLY A 22 8.66 -7.63 -28.72
N ILE A 23 8.74 -6.31 -28.47
CA ILE A 23 8.42 -5.26 -29.46
C ILE A 23 9.68 -4.47 -29.83
N ASP A 24 10.33 -4.87 -30.93
CA ASP A 24 11.56 -4.23 -31.42
C ASP A 24 11.32 -3.37 -32.68
N THR A 25 10.08 -3.26 -33.16
CA THR A 25 9.72 -2.49 -34.37
C THR A 25 8.48 -1.63 -34.16
N LEU A 26 8.39 -0.49 -34.87
CA LEU A 26 7.20 0.38 -34.83
C LEU A 26 5.91 -0.35 -35.20
N LYS A 27 6.01 -1.40 -36.03
CA LYS A 27 4.87 -2.26 -36.38
C LYS A 27 4.35 -3.09 -35.20
N GLY A 28 5.21 -3.49 -34.26
CA GLY A 28 4.79 -4.18 -33.04
C GLY A 28 4.01 -3.26 -32.08
N ILE A 29 4.38 -1.97 -32.01
CA ILE A 29 3.63 -0.95 -31.24
C ILE A 29 2.22 -0.75 -31.79
N ILE A 30 2.05 -0.83 -33.11
CA ILE A 30 0.74 -0.70 -33.78
C ILE A 30 -0.09 -1.97 -33.65
N SER A 31 0.56 -3.14 -33.65
CA SER A 31 -0.11 -4.45 -33.64
C SER A 31 -0.71 -4.80 -32.27
N GLU A 32 -0.11 -4.32 -31.18
CA GLU A 32 -0.63 -4.54 -29.82
C GLU A 32 -1.52 -3.38 -29.34
N SER A 33 -2.82 -3.67 -29.18
CA SER A 33 -3.80 -2.70 -28.69
C SER A 33 -3.45 -2.26 -27.27
N GLY A 34 -3.05 -0.99 -27.13
CA GLY A 34 -2.75 -0.39 -25.82
C GLY A 34 -1.31 0.06 -25.61
N VAL A 35 -0.36 -0.46 -26.38
CA VAL A 35 1.06 -0.16 -26.18
C VAL A 35 1.37 1.30 -26.49
N PHE A 36 0.85 1.83 -27.60
CA PHE A 36 1.07 3.23 -27.96
C PHE A 36 0.52 4.23 -26.94
N TYR A 37 -0.67 3.95 -26.39
CA TYR A 37 -1.27 4.73 -25.31
C TYR A 37 -0.40 4.71 -24.05
N ASN A 38 0.11 3.54 -23.67
CA ASN A 38 0.96 3.40 -22.50
C ASN A 38 2.29 4.16 -22.67
N LEU A 39 2.93 4.07 -23.84
CA LEU A 39 4.18 4.78 -24.13
C LEU A 39 3.99 6.30 -24.07
N THR A 40 2.96 6.82 -24.73
CA THR A 40 2.64 8.24 -24.70
C THR A 40 2.27 8.72 -23.29
N THR A 41 1.63 7.88 -22.48
CA THR A 41 1.30 8.18 -21.07
C THR A 41 2.55 8.21 -20.19
N GLN A 42 3.47 7.26 -20.37
CA GLN A 42 4.73 7.22 -19.63
C GLN A 42 5.60 8.45 -19.95
N ILE A 43 5.68 8.85 -21.22
CA ILE A 43 6.44 10.05 -21.61
C ILE A 43 5.81 11.31 -21.01
N LEU A 44 4.47 11.44 -21.04
CA LEU A 44 3.78 12.56 -20.39
C LEU A 44 4.04 12.61 -18.87
N LYS A 45 4.07 11.45 -18.20
CA LYS A 45 4.42 11.35 -16.77
C LYS A 45 5.86 11.75 -16.48
N ILE A 46 6.79 11.48 -17.40
CA ILE A 46 8.20 11.89 -17.29
C ILE A 46 8.34 13.41 -17.46
N ILE A 47 7.57 14.03 -18.35
CA ILE A 47 7.59 15.48 -18.56
C ILE A 47 7.08 16.23 -17.31
N ASP A 48 5.93 15.82 -16.77
CA ASP A 48 5.37 16.41 -15.55
C ASP A 48 4.44 15.43 -14.82
N GLN A 49 4.97 14.80 -13.77
CA GLN A 49 4.24 13.83 -12.96
C GLN A 49 3.05 14.45 -12.21
N GLN A 50 3.11 15.73 -11.85
CA GLN A 50 2.06 16.40 -11.08
C GLN A 50 0.84 16.74 -11.95
N LYS A 51 1.08 17.15 -13.19
CA LYS A 51 0.02 17.53 -14.14
C LYS A 51 -0.59 16.34 -14.89
N TYR A 52 0.20 15.31 -15.17
CA TYR A 52 -0.21 14.19 -16.03
C TYR A 52 -0.38 12.85 -15.30
N GLY A 53 -0.33 12.83 -13.97
CA GLY A 53 -0.62 11.64 -13.14
C GLY A 53 -2.07 11.12 -13.20
N ILE A 54 -2.97 11.81 -13.88
CA ILE A 54 -4.40 11.45 -14.04
C ILE A 54 -4.58 10.25 -14.98
N PHE A 55 -3.58 9.91 -15.80
CA PHE A 55 -3.66 8.82 -16.76
C PHE A 55 -3.31 7.46 -16.13
N THR A 56 -4.16 6.47 -16.39
CA THR A 56 -3.97 5.08 -15.96
C THR A 56 -2.92 4.38 -16.82
N ASP A 57 -2.10 3.52 -16.24
CA ASP A 57 -1.02 2.80 -16.95
C ASP A 57 -1.52 1.71 -17.93
N SER A 58 -2.83 1.58 -18.09
CA SER A 58 -3.48 0.67 -19.02
C SER A 58 -4.74 1.29 -19.62
N ILE A 59 -5.03 0.97 -20.88
CA ILE A 59 -6.29 1.37 -21.54
C ILE A 59 -7.49 0.72 -20.81
N PRO A 60 -8.55 1.50 -20.47
CA PRO A 60 -9.80 0.97 -19.89
C PRO A 60 -10.47 -0.08 -20.79
N LYS A 61 -11.14 -1.09 -20.22
CA LYS A 61 -11.81 -2.15 -21.01
C LYS A 61 -13.05 -1.64 -21.77
N GLN A 62 -13.73 -0.60 -21.26
CA GLN A 62 -14.99 -0.08 -21.80
C GLN A 62 -14.78 0.91 -22.96
N THR A 63 -15.45 0.70 -24.10
CA THR A 63 -15.25 1.46 -25.35
C THR A 63 -15.46 2.97 -25.20
N SER A 64 -16.47 3.41 -24.43
CA SER A 64 -16.74 4.84 -24.18
C SER A 64 -15.62 5.51 -23.37
N GLU A 65 -15.06 4.80 -22.38
CA GLU A 65 -13.96 5.29 -21.57
C GLU A 65 -12.64 5.34 -22.34
N LYS A 66 -12.40 4.37 -23.22
CA LYS A 66 -11.26 4.38 -24.16
C LYS A 66 -11.24 5.66 -24.98
N VAL A 67 -12.38 6.01 -25.61
CA VAL A 67 -12.50 7.22 -26.44
C VAL A 67 -12.29 8.47 -25.60
N ARG A 68 -12.88 8.55 -24.40
CA ARG A 68 -12.74 9.70 -23.49
C ARG A 68 -11.28 9.92 -23.07
N VAL A 69 -10.59 8.87 -22.64
CA VAL A 69 -9.22 8.96 -22.13
C VAL A 69 -8.23 9.28 -23.25
N CYS A 70 -8.36 8.66 -24.42
CA CYS A 70 -7.53 8.96 -25.58
C CYS A 70 -7.82 10.37 -26.15
N ALA A 71 -9.08 10.82 -26.14
CA ALA A 71 -9.42 12.20 -26.52
C ALA A 71 -8.75 13.21 -25.59
N LYS A 72 -8.78 12.96 -24.27
CA LYS A 72 -8.13 13.83 -23.28
C LYS A 72 -6.61 13.88 -23.47
N GLN A 73 -5.99 12.74 -23.76
CA GLN A 73 -4.56 12.68 -24.06
C GLN A 73 -4.20 13.45 -25.34
N ALA A 74 -5.00 13.30 -26.40
CA ALA A 74 -4.83 14.05 -27.64
C ALA A 74 -4.98 15.56 -27.43
N SER A 75 -5.95 16.00 -26.63
CA SER A 75 -6.13 17.41 -26.27
C SER A 75 -4.89 17.98 -25.56
N ILE A 76 -4.30 17.23 -24.63
CA ILE A 76 -3.08 17.67 -23.93
C ILE A 76 -1.89 17.78 -24.90
N ILE A 77 -1.72 16.81 -25.79
CA ILE A 77 -0.66 16.85 -26.80
C ILE A 77 -0.85 18.03 -27.76
N LYS A 78 -2.10 18.34 -28.11
CA LYS A 78 -2.45 19.51 -28.91
C LYS A 78 -2.17 20.82 -28.19
N GLU A 79 -2.49 20.92 -26.90
CA GLU A 79 -2.20 22.08 -26.06
C GLU A 79 -0.69 22.33 -25.89
N MET A 80 0.14 21.28 -25.96
CA MET A 80 1.61 21.39 -25.95
C MET A 80 2.19 21.96 -27.25
N GLY A 81 1.38 22.22 -28.28
CA GLY A 81 1.82 22.83 -29.54
C GLY A 81 2.11 21.84 -30.66
N PHE A 82 1.47 20.67 -30.66
CA PHE A 82 1.59 19.71 -31.76
C PHE A 82 0.90 20.26 -33.03
N ASN A 83 1.67 20.37 -34.12
CA ASN A 83 1.24 21.04 -35.34
C ASN A 83 0.26 20.22 -36.21
N GLU A 84 0.15 18.91 -36.01
CA GLU A 84 -0.73 18.03 -36.80
C GLU A 84 -2.07 17.79 -36.08
N PRO A 85 -3.17 17.56 -36.83
CA PRO A 85 -4.48 17.30 -36.24
C PRO A 85 -4.50 15.96 -35.48
N ILE A 86 -4.33 16.03 -34.16
CA ILE A 86 -4.38 14.88 -33.26
C ILE A 86 -5.76 14.78 -32.58
N GLY A 87 -6.34 13.59 -32.61
CA GLY A 87 -7.59 13.22 -31.94
C GLY A 87 -7.50 11.83 -31.33
N TYR A 88 -8.63 11.35 -30.80
CA TYR A 88 -8.68 10.03 -30.15
C TYR A 88 -8.34 8.88 -31.12
N HIS A 89 -8.67 9.04 -32.40
CA HIS A 89 -8.45 8.03 -33.44
C HIS A 89 -6.96 7.77 -33.69
N GLN A 90 -6.12 8.82 -33.65
CA GLN A 90 -4.68 8.72 -33.85
C GLN A 90 -3.97 7.99 -32.70
N ILE A 91 -4.57 7.96 -31.51
CA ILE A 91 -4.03 7.27 -30.33
C ILE A 91 -4.59 5.84 -30.21
N LEU A 92 -5.87 5.62 -30.57
CA LEU A 92 -6.52 4.30 -30.54
C LEU A 92 -6.17 3.42 -31.74
N TYR A 93 -5.94 4.03 -32.91
CA TYR A 93 -5.65 3.35 -34.17
C TYR A 93 -4.49 4.07 -34.88
N PRO A 94 -3.28 4.04 -34.28
CA PRO A 94 -2.15 4.81 -34.77
C PRO A 94 -1.64 4.25 -36.12
N LYS A 95 -1.30 5.14 -37.04
CA LYS A 95 -0.51 4.82 -38.24
C LYS A 95 0.97 4.98 -37.94
N THR A 96 1.84 4.35 -38.75
CA THR A 96 3.29 4.45 -38.59
C THR A 96 3.80 5.89 -38.55
N THR A 97 3.23 6.77 -39.39
CA THR A 97 3.54 8.21 -39.43
C THR A 97 3.17 8.92 -38.13
N ASP A 98 1.99 8.61 -37.61
CA ASP A 98 1.42 9.26 -36.42
C ASP A 98 2.24 8.87 -35.18
N VAL A 99 2.64 7.59 -35.07
CA VAL A 99 3.52 7.08 -33.99
C VAL A 99 4.86 7.83 -33.99
N THR A 100 5.51 7.93 -35.15
CA THR A 100 6.81 8.62 -35.26
C THR A 100 6.71 10.10 -34.96
N ASN A 101 5.70 10.79 -35.49
CA ASN A 101 5.56 12.23 -35.32
C ASN A 101 5.24 12.58 -33.86
N ILE A 102 4.32 11.84 -33.24
CA ILE A 102 3.92 12.07 -31.85
C ILE A 102 5.06 11.71 -30.89
N LEU A 103 5.74 10.57 -31.07
CA LEU A 103 6.87 10.20 -30.21
C LEU A 103 8.04 11.19 -30.36
N ASN A 104 8.43 11.56 -31.58
CA ASN A 104 9.49 12.54 -31.80
C ASN A 104 9.14 13.92 -31.21
N PHE A 105 7.88 14.33 -31.29
CA PHE A 105 7.42 15.57 -30.69
C PHE A 105 7.50 15.50 -29.16
N LEU A 106 6.96 14.44 -28.55
CA LEU A 106 7.00 14.28 -27.10
C LEU A 106 8.43 14.19 -26.57
N MET A 107 9.34 13.52 -27.29
CA MET A 107 10.76 13.45 -26.96
C MET A 107 11.46 14.81 -26.96
N LYS A 108 11.04 15.75 -27.82
CA LYS A 108 11.59 17.13 -27.84
C LYS A 108 11.15 17.97 -26.65
N HIS A 109 10.08 17.58 -25.96
CA HIS A 109 9.53 18.28 -24.80
C HIS A 109 10.02 17.69 -23.47
N ILE A 110 10.91 16.70 -23.48
CA ILE A 110 11.56 16.17 -22.28
C ILE A 110 12.71 17.11 -21.88
N PRO A 111 12.82 17.51 -20.60
CA PRO A 111 13.92 18.38 -20.14
C PRO A 111 15.31 17.75 -20.39
N ASP A 112 16.27 18.58 -20.83
CA ASP A 112 17.61 18.18 -21.28
C ASP A 112 18.46 17.45 -20.21
N ASP A 113 18.10 17.58 -18.93
CA ASP A 113 18.76 16.88 -17.81
C ASP A 113 18.58 15.35 -17.87
N LEU A 114 17.64 14.85 -18.68
CA LEU A 114 17.41 13.42 -18.91
C LEU A 114 18.02 12.90 -20.23
N SER A 115 18.30 13.78 -21.20
CA SER A 115 18.80 13.38 -22.53
C SER A 115 20.29 13.06 -22.55
N THR A 116 21.08 13.65 -21.62
CA THR A 116 22.51 13.37 -21.48
C THR A 116 22.81 12.53 -20.24
N ASN A 117 22.37 11.28 -20.31
CA ASN A 117 22.68 10.24 -19.34
C ASN A 117 24.16 9.75 -19.36
N LYS A 118 25.10 10.62 -19.80
CA LYS A 118 26.54 10.45 -19.63
C LYS A 118 26.96 10.76 -18.19
N SER A 119 26.19 11.61 -17.48
CA SER A 119 26.44 11.95 -16.08
C SER A 119 26.02 10.84 -15.12
N ILE A 120 24.86 10.18 -15.33
CA ILE A 120 24.40 9.11 -14.43
C ILE A 120 25.12 7.79 -14.75
N ARG A 121 25.47 7.48 -16.01
CA ARG A 121 26.34 6.31 -16.28
C ARG A 121 27.75 6.51 -15.73
N ASN A 122 28.32 7.72 -15.76
CA ASN A 122 29.60 7.98 -15.10
C ASN A 122 29.48 8.02 -13.58
N SER A 123 28.36 8.44 -13.02
CA SER A 123 28.12 8.45 -11.57
C SER A 123 27.78 7.06 -11.03
N ILE A 124 27.07 6.23 -11.80
CA ILE A 124 26.82 4.81 -11.50
C ILE A 124 28.10 4.01 -11.72
N SER A 125 28.90 4.30 -12.75
CA SER A 125 30.21 3.66 -12.92
C SER A 125 31.23 4.14 -11.88
N LYS A 126 31.22 5.41 -11.44
CA LYS A 126 32.05 5.86 -10.30
C LYS A 126 31.57 5.25 -9.00
N THR A 127 30.28 5.29 -8.70
CA THR A 127 29.74 4.68 -7.48
C THR A 127 29.88 3.17 -7.49
N LEU A 128 29.77 2.47 -8.62
CA LEU A 128 30.07 1.03 -8.70
C LEU A 128 31.57 0.75 -8.65
N TYR A 129 32.43 1.59 -9.24
CA TYR A 129 33.88 1.47 -9.11
C TYR A 129 34.34 1.73 -7.66
N ASP A 130 33.73 2.71 -7.00
CA ASP A 130 33.95 3.10 -5.61
C ASP A 130 33.31 2.11 -4.63
N ILE A 131 32.13 1.52 -4.92
CA ILE A 131 31.50 0.48 -4.09
C ILE A 131 32.24 -0.84 -4.25
N VAL A 132 32.70 -1.20 -5.45
CA VAL A 132 33.50 -2.43 -5.67
C VAL A 132 34.94 -2.26 -5.16
N HIS A 133 35.52 -1.06 -5.17
CA HIS A 133 36.79 -0.78 -4.48
C HIS A 133 36.59 -0.75 -2.95
N ASN A 134 35.54 -0.10 -2.43
CA ASN A 134 35.28 -0.04 -0.99
C ASN A 134 34.89 -1.41 -0.40
N MET A 135 34.20 -2.28 -1.16
CA MET A 135 33.93 -3.66 -0.71
C MET A 135 35.14 -4.59 -0.79
N ASN A 136 36.15 -4.27 -1.62
CA ASN A 136 37.42 -4.99 -1.63
C ASN A 136 38.43 -4.43 -0.61
N ASP A 137 38.29 -3.17 -0.18
CA ASP A 137 39.14 -2.55 0.84
C ASP A 137 38.73 -2.90 2.28
N GLU A 138 37.46 -3.26 2.54
CA GLU A 138 37.04 -3.78 3.85
C GLU A 138 37.58 -5.19 4.13
N LYS A 139 37.94 -5.98 3.10
CA LYS A 139 38.60 -7.28 3.25
C LYS A 139 40.14 -7.22 3.26
N LYS A 140 40.75 -6.03 3.22
CA LYS A 140 42.20 -5.83 3.23
C LYS A 140 42.74 -4.87 4.30
N ARG A 141 42.02 -4.59 5.38
CA ARG A 141 42.67 -4.07 6.60
C ARG A 141 43.31 -5.20 7.41
N ARG A 142 44.51 -5.60 6.98
CA ARG A 142 45.52 -6.12 7.89
C ARG A 142 45.95 -4.97 8.81
N ILE A 143 45.83 -5.21 10.12
CA ILE A 143 46.86 -5.07 11.16
C ILE A 143 47.85 -3.90 10.95
N PRO A 144 47.93 -2.92 11.89
CA PRO A 144 48.96 -1.86 11.84
C PRO A 144 50.37 -2.44 11.86
N PRO A 145 51.39 -1.76 11.30
CA PRO A 145 52.77 -2.22 11.39
C PRO A 145 53.18 -2.29 12.86
N GLN A 146 53.73 -3.44 13.25
CA GLN A 146 54.31 -3.66 14.56
C GLN A 146 55.46 -2.67 14.78
N THR A 147 55.34 -1.86 15.83
CA THR A 147 56.51 -1.29 16.50
C THR A 147 57.40 -2.44 16.98
N PRO A 148 58.74 -2.31 16.99
CA PRO A 148 59.64 -3.36 17.46
C PRO A 148 59.30 -3.74 18.90
N ILE A 149 58.70 -4.92 19.05
CA ILE A 149 58.28 -5.48 20.33
C ILE A 149 59.54 -5.73 21.17
N ARG A 150 59.63 -5.10 22.36
CA ARG A 150 60.72 -5.36 23.31
C ARG A 150 60.72 -6.85 23.67
N GLN A 151 61.89 -7.51 23.71
CA GLN A 151 62.04 -8.95 24.06
C GLN A 151 61.25 -9.41 25.32
N LYS A 152 60.95 -8.50 26.25
CA LYS A 152 60.12 -8.75 27.44
C LYS A 152 58.68 -9.19 27.10
N ASP A 153 58.07 -8.66 26.04
CA ASP A 153 56.67 -8.94 25.69
C ASP A 153 56.52 -10.31 24.98
N ILE A 154 57.57 -10.76 24.29
CA ILE A 154 57.65 -12.11 23.71
C ILE A 154 57.69 -13.17 24.81
N ASN A 155 58.44 -12.92 25.89
CA ASN A 155 58.54 -13.84 27.01
C ASN A 155 57.24 -13.89 27.83
N GLN A 156 56.53 -12.77 27.96
CA GLN A 156 55.21 -12.74 28.58
C GLN A 156 54.17 -13.50 27.75
N ARG A 157 54.14 -13.32 26.42
CA ARG A 157 53.26 -14.08 25.53
C ARG A 157 53.55 -15.57 25.54
N LYS A 158 54.82 -15.99 25.58
CA LYS A 158 55.20 -17.40 25.72
C LYS A 158 54.73 -17.99 27.06
N ARG A 159 54.82 -17.21 28.14
CA ARG A 159 54.36 -17.62 29.48
C ARG A 159 52.83 -17.73 29.53
N VAL A 160 52.10 -16.77 28.96
CA VAL A 160 50.64 -16.81 28.83
C VAL A 160 50.20 -17.99 27.96
N ASN A 161 50.85 -18.25 26.83
CA ASN A 161 50.56 -19.42 26.00
C ASN A 161 50.88 -20.75 26.72
N SER A 162 51.92 -20.82 27.54
CA SER A 162 52.20 -22.01 28.35
C SER A 162 51.15 -22.24 29.44
N ILE A 163 50.60 -21.16 30.01
CA ILE A 163 49.53 -21.22 31.01
C ILE A 163 48.21 -21.61 30.33
N LEU A 164 47.91 -21.04 29.16
CA LEU A 164 46.74 -21.39 28.37
C LEU A 164 46.81 -22.85 27.87
N GLN A 165 47.98 -23.33 27.46
CA GLN A 165 48.17 -24.76 27.14
C GLN A 165 47.94 -25.64 28.37
N LYS A 166 48.47 -25.27 29.55
CA LYS A 166 48.22 -26.02 30.80
C LYS A 166 46.74 -26.02 31.19
N ILE A 167 46.02 -24.91 30.99
CA ILE A 167 44.58 -24.83 31.27
C ILE A 167 43.78 -25.69 30.27
N LEU A 168 44.17 -25.68 28.98
CA LEU A 168 43.58 -26.56 27.98
C LEU A 168 43.84 -28.04 28.29
N GLN A 169 45.04 -28.39 28.72
CA GLN A 169 45.40 -29.75 29.12
C GLN A 169 44.58 -30.21 30.33
N LYS A 170 44.43 -29.34 31.34
CA LYS A 170 43.63 -29.61 32.53
C LYS A 170 42.13 -29.77 32.20
N LYS A 171 41.62 -29.01 31.24
CA LYS A 171 40.23 -29.12 30.77
C LYS A 171 39.99 -30.38 29.94
N VAL A 172 41.00 -30.86 29.22
CA VAL A 172 40.96 -32.15 28.50
C VAL A 172 41.08 -33.32 29.49
N GLU A 173 41.88 -33.20 30.55
CA GLU A 173 41.95 -34.18 31.65
C GLU A 173 40.62 -34.27 32.41
N GLU A 174 39.99 -33.14 32.77
CA GLU A 174 38.66 -33.13 33.40
C GLU A 174 37.57 -33.74 32.49
N GLN A 175 37.65 -33.54 31.16
CA GLN A 175 36.74 -34.21 30.22
C GLN A 175 37.00 -35.72 30.11
N ASN A 176 38.26 -36.14 30.19
CA ASN A 176 38.63 -37.55 30.15
C ASN A 176 38.23 -38.30 31.44
N ASP A 177 38.26 -37.64 32.60
CA ASP A 177 37.80 -38.20 33.87
C ASP A 177 36.27 -38.41 33.88
N VAL A 178 35.51 -37.46 33.32
CA VAL A 178 34.05 -37.61 33.14
C VAL A 178 33.71 -38.74 32.17
N ILE A 179 34.49 -38.91 31.08
CA ILE A 179 34.33 -40.03 30.15
C ILE A 179 34.74 -41.37 30.80
N ALA A 180 35.73 -41.38 31.70
CA ALA A 180 36.14 -42.56 32.45
C ALA A 180 35.07 -42.99 33.48
N GLU A 181 34.46 -42.05 34.20
CA GLU A 181 33.30 -42.30 35.06
C GLU A 181 32.10 -42.83 34.27
N MET A 182 31.80 -42.25 33.10
CA MET A 182 30.74 -42.75 32.19
C MET A 182 31.03 -44.17 31.69
N LYS A 183 32.28 -44.52 31.37
CA LYS A 183 32.68 -45.88 30.99
C LYS A 183 32.60 -46.87 32.16
N SER A 184 32.88 -46.42 33.39
CA SER A 184 32.72 -47.23 34.61
C SER A 184 31.24 -47.53 34.90
N ASN A 185 30.37 -46.53 34.74
CA ASN A 185 28.92 -46.70 34.88
C ASN A 185 28.33 -47.56 33.77
N ALA A 186 28.81 -47.43 32.52
CA ALA A 186 28.42 -48.31 31.42
C ALA A 186 28.87 -49.76 31.65
N LYS A 187 30.09 -50.00 32.18
CA LYS A 187 30.52 -51.35 32.60
C LYS A 187 29.66 -51.91 33.74
N THR A 188 29.18 -51.07 34.65
CA THR A 188 28.32 -51.48 35.77
C THR A 188 26.89 -51.79 35.32
N GLN A 189 26.36 -51.06 34.32
CA GLN A 189 25.08 -51.36 33.68
C GLN A 189 25.14 -52.63 32.83
N VAL A 190 26.20 -52.82 32.05
CA VAL A 190 26.42 -54.07 31.28
C VAL A 190 26.61 -55.26 32.22
N ARG A 191 27.25 -55.10 33.38
CA ARG A 191 27.37 -56.16 34.39
C ARG A 191 26.03 -56.51 35.05
N LYS A 192 25.14 -55.54 35.24
CA LYS A 192 23.76 -55.77 35.72
C LYS A 192 22.86 -56.40 34.65
N GLU A 193 23.06 -56.07 33.37
CA GLU A 193 22.34 -56.72 32.26
C GLU A 193 22.88 -58.13 31.96
N ILE A 194 24.16 -58.41 32.19
CA ILE A 194 24.73 -59.77 32.10
C ILE A 194 24.20 -60.64 33.25
N ILE A 195 24.09 -60.12 34.48
CA ILE A 195 23.49 -60.87 35.61
C ILE A 195 21.99 -61.14 35.36
N LYS A 196 21.25 -60.19 34.78
CA LYS A 196 19.84 -60.41 34.35
C LYS A 196 19.69 -61.36 33.14
N LYS A 197 20.76 -61.61 32.37
CA LYS A 197 20.77 -62.62 31.28
C LYS A 197 21.27 -63.99 31.74
N GLU A 198 22.19 -64.03 32.71
CA GLU A 198 22.67 -65.28 33.33
C GLU A 198 21.62 -65.90 34.27
N GLU A 199 20.70 -65.12 34.85
CA GLU A 199 19.56 -65.66 35.62
C GLU A 199 18.34 -66.06 34.77
N ASN A 200 18.32 -65.76 33.45
CA ASN A 200 17.20 -66.07 32.55
C ASN A 200 17.55 -67.12 31.47
N GLU A 201 18.73 -67.75 31.53
CA GLU A 201 19.15 -68.84 30.61
C GLU A 201 19.22 -70.24 31.27
N GLU A 202 18.88 -70.38 32.55
CA GLU A 202 18.66 -71.69 33.21
C GLU A 202 17.25 -71.76 33.80
N GLU A 203 16.32 -72.34 33.02
CA GLU A 203 14.96 -72.84 33.34
C GLU A 203 14.04 -72.40 32.18
N GLU A 204 13.84 -73.18 31.12
CA GLU A 204 12.94 -74.33 31.14
C GLU A 204 13.25 -75.33 30.00
N LYS A 205 13.39 -76.60 30.38
CA LYS A 205 12.96 -77.77 29.58
C LYS A 205 12.07 -78.62 30.50
N LYS A 206 10.84 -78.92 30.04
CA LYS A 206 10.02 -80.16 30.20
C LYS A 206 9.97 -80.80 31.60
N GLU A 207 8.80 -81.00 32.21
CA GLU A 207 7.76 -81.94 31.77
C GLU A 207 6.34 -81.33 31.71
N GLU A 208 5.50 -82.00 30.92
CA GLU A 208 4.14 -81.70 30.42
C GLU A 208 3.11 -81.21 31.47
N ASP A 209 2.22 -80.25 31.17
CA ASP A 209 0.89 -80.44 30.52
C ASP A 209 -0.09 -79.23 30.69
N VAL A 210 -0.59 -78.76 29.54
CA VAL A 210 -1.87 -78.07 29.15
C VAL A 210 -2.73 -77.36 30.25
N MET A 211 -2.93 -76.03 30.35
CA MET A 211 -3.14 -74.89 29.41
C MET A 211 -4.63 -74.50 29.20
N VAL A 212 -4.86 -73.19 29.07
CA VAL A 212 -5.98 -72.48 28.40
C VAL A 212 -7.28 -72.20 29.18
N ALA A 213 -7.33 -71.09 29.94
CA ALA A 213 -8.52 -70.19 30.01
C ALA A 213 -8.36 -68.94 30.92
N VAL A 214 -7.48 -68.95 31.93
CA VAL A 214 -7.34 -67.81 32.88
C VAL A 214 -6.23 -66.81 32.45
N GLU A 215 -5.35 -67.26 31.54
CA GLU A 215 -4.19 -66.56 30.96
C GLU A 215 -4.44 -65.14 30.43
N LEU A 216 -5.68 -64.72 30.15
CA LEU A 216 -5.98 -63.36 29.67
C LEU A 216 -6.30 -62.34 30.77
N LYS A 217 -6.69 -62.77 31.98
CA LYS A 217 -6.95 -61.87 33.14
C LYS A 217 -5.77 -61.81 34.09
N GLU A 218 -5.08 -62.92 34.32
CA GLU A 218 -3.86 -62.97 35.13
C GLU A 218 -2.71 -62.20 34.45
N SER A 219 -2.56 -62.30 33.12
CA SER A 219 -1.56 -61.54 32.35
C SER A 219 -1.71 -60.01 32.46
N LYS A 220 -2.93 -59.48 32.62
CA LYS A 220 -3.15 -58.03 32.79
C LYS A 220 -2.84 -57.56 34.22
N ASN A 221 -3.14 -58.38 35.21
CA ASN A 221 -2.88 -58.07 36.61
C ASN A 221 -1.39 -58.19 36.93
N GLU A 222 -0.71 -59.22 36.42
CA GLU A 222 0.74 -59.39 36.55
C GLU A 222 1.52 -58.29 35.82
N LYS A 223 1.08 -57.88 34.63
CA LYS A 223 1.69 -56.73 33.93
C LYS A 223 1.50 -55.43 34.70
N LYS A 224 0.36 -55.23 35.37
CA LYS A 224 0.12 -54.04 36.19
C LYS A 224 0.99 -54.03 37.44
N ILE A 225 1.13 -55.17 38.12
CA ILE A 225 2.00 -55.33 39.29
C ILE A 225 3.48 -55.14 38.91
N ARG A 226 3.92 -55.67 37.76
CA ARG A 226 5.28 -55.45 37.24
C ARG A 226 5.54 -53.99 36.87
N LEU A 227 4.57 -53.32 36.24
CA LEU A 227 4.66 -51.88 35.94
C LEU A 227 4.67 -51.01 37.21
N GLU A 228 3.92 -51.39 38.25
CA GLU A 228 3.94 -50.71 39.55
C GLU A 228 5.29 -50.93 40.27
N SER A 229 5.89 -52.12 40.20
CA SER A 229 7.22 -52.36 40.77
C SER A 229 8.34 -51.64 40.01
N GLU A 230 8.25 -51.58 38.68
CA GLU A 230 9.19 -50.80 37.85
C GLU A 230 9.06 -49.29 38.11
N LEU A 231 7.83 -48.80 38.35
CA LEU A 231 7.60 -47.41 38.72
C LEU A 231 8.23 -47.08 40.09
N ASP A 232 8.11 -47.98 41.07
CA ASP A 232 8.72 -47.84 42.40
C ASP A 232 10.26 -47.87 42.35
N GLU A 233 10.85 -48.68 41.48
CA GLU A 233 12.30 -48.67 41.24
C GLU A 233 12.77 -47.34 40.62
N ILE A 234 12.05 -46.83 39.61
CA ILE A 234 12.36 -45.53 38.99
C ILE A 234 12.21 -44.38 39.99
N VAL A 235 11.22 -44.43 40.88
CA VAL A 235 11.04 -43.43 41.94
C VAL A 235 12.20 -43.46 42.94
N LYS A 236 12.69 -44.65 43.32
CA LYS A 236 13.88 -44.78 44.18
C LYS A 236 15.14 -44.26 43.50
N GLU A 237 15.34 -44.55 42.21
CA GLU A 237 16.46 -44.01 41.45
C GLU A 237 16.40 -42.48 41.33
N ARG A 238 15.20 -41.90 41.09
CA ARG A 238 15.01 -40.45 41.10
C ARG A 238 15.38 -39.81 42.44
N GLN A 239 14.97 -40.42 43.55
CA GLN A 239 15.29 -39.91 44.88
C GLN A 239 16.81 -39.92 45.14
N GLN A 240 17.51 -40.99 44.72
CA GLN A 240 18.97 -41.05 44.83
C GLN A 240 19.67 -39.97 43.99
N VAL A 241 19.17 -39.70 42.78
CA VAL A 241 19.69 -38.63 41.92
C VAL A 241 19.45 -37.24 42.56
N GLU A 242 18.30 -37.03 43.19
CA GLU A 242 17.99 -35.79 43.92
C GLU A 242 18.92 -35.58 45.13
N ASP A 243 19.21 -36.63 45.89
CA ASP A 243 20.13 -36.56 47.02
C ASP A 243 21.57 -36.24 46.58
N ILE A 244 22.01 -36.81 45.45
CA ILE A 244 23.32 -36.50 44.85
C ILE A 244 23.34 -35.03 44.37
N LEU A 245 22.26 -34.56 43.75
CA LEU A 245 22.13 -33.16 43.33
C LEU A 245 22.21 -32.20 44.53
N GLN A 246 21.58 -32.52 45.66
CA GLN A 246 21.71 -31.71 46.88
C GLN A 246 23.15 -31.71 47.43
N LYS A 247 23.84 -32.85 47.43
CA LYS A 247 25.27 -32.92 47.83
C LYS A 247 26.18 -32.11 46.91
N ILE A 248 25.91 -32.09 45.60
CA ILE A 248 26.66 -31.28 44.65
C ILE A 248 26.41 -29.79 44.90
N LYS A 249 25.15 -29.38 45.13
CA LYS A 249 24.80 -27.98 45.42
C LYS A 249 25.52 -27.45 46.67
N THR A 250 25.46 -28.19 47.77
CA THR A 250 26.16 -27.80 49.01
C THR A 250 27.68 -27.75 48.85
N ARG A 251 28.26 -28.55 47.95
CA ARG A 251 29.69 -28.50 47.64
C ARG A 251 30.06 -27.32 46.75
N ILE A 252 29.18 -26.91 45.83
CA ILE A 252 29.34 -25.70 45.02
C ILE A 252 29.34 -24.46 45.93
N GLU A 253 28.38 -24.36 46.86
CA GLU A 253 28.30 -23.24 47.82
C GLU A 253 29.60 -23.10 48.62
N LYS A 254 30.15 -24.19 49.15
CA LYS A 254 31.44 -24.16 49.86
C LYS A 254 32.60 -23.68 48.98
N VAL A 255 32.63 -24.09 47.71
CA VAL A 255 33.67 -23.63 46.77
C VAL A 255 33.51 -22.15 46.45
N GLU A 256 32.28 -21.64 46.35
CA GLU A 256 32.01 -20.22 46.16
C GLU A 256 32.49 -19.39 47.36
N ASP A 257 32.29 -19.87 48.58
CA ASP A 257 32.80 -19.24 49.80
C ASP A 257 34.34 -19.18 49.81
N TYR A 258 35.03 -20.28 49.50
CA TYR A 258 36.50 -20.29 49.40
C TYR A 258 37.03 -19.37 48.29
N ILE A 259 36.32 -19.26 47.16
CA ILE A 259 36.68 -18.33 46.09
C ILE A 259 36.52 -16.88 46.57
N ASN A 260 35.48 -16.58 47.36
CA ASN A 260 35.23 -15.25 47.88
C ASN A 260 36.25 -14.84 48.94
N GLU A 261 36.63 -15.75 49.83
CA GLU A 261 37.74 -15.56 50.78
C GLU A 261 39.06 -15.28 50.05
N GLY A 262 39.45 -16.14 49.10
CA GLY A 262 40.67 -15.95 48.33
C GLY A 262 40.69 -14.66 47.49
N LYS A 263 39.53 -14.20 46.99
CA LYS A 263 39.41 -12.89 46.32
C LYS A 263 39.67 -11.73 47.27
N ASN A 264 39.26 -11.83 48.53
CA ASN A 264 39.46 -10.76 49.51
C ASN A 264 40.93 -10.68 49.93
N GLU A 265 41.58 -11.82 50.21
CA GLU A 265 43.01 -11.87 50.49
C GLU A 265 43.84 -11.31 49.31
N LEU A 266 43.48 -11.65 48.07
CA LEU A 266 44.15 -11.12 46.89
C LEU A 266 44.03 -9.59 46.79
N LYS A 267 42.89 -9.02 47.16
CA LYS A 267 42.70 -7.56 47.19
C LYS A 267 43.58 -6.88 48.23
N GLU A 268 43.74 -7.48 49.41
CA GLU A 268 44.63 -6.93 50.44
C GLU A 268 46.10 -6.99 50.01
N MET A 269 46.55 -8.13 49.47
CA MET A 269 47.91 -8.29 48.92
C MET A 269 48.22 -7.29 47.80
N ILE A 270 47.23 -6.94 46.96
CA ILE A 270 47.40 -5.92 45.91
C ILE A 270 47.61 -4.54 46.54
N LYS A 271 46.83 -4.16 47.56
CA LYS A 271 46.99 -2.87 48.26
C LYS A 271 48.36 -2.76 48.92
N GLU A 272 48.80 -3.79 49.64
CA GLU A 272 50.12 -3.81 50.28
C GLU A 272 51.25 -3.66 49.26
N LYS A 273 51.15 -4.35 48.12
CA LYS A 273 52.12 -4.24 47.03
C LYS A 273 52.19 -2.82 46.46
N GLU A 274 51.07 -2.14 46.31
CA GLU A 274 51.03 -0.75 45.83
C GLU A 274 51.71 0.21 46.81
N GLU A 275 51.51 0.02 48.11
CA GLU A 275 52.17 0.82 49.15
C GLU A 275 53.69 0.59 49.20
N LEU A 276 54.12 -0.67 49.11
CA LEU A 276 55.54 -1.01 49.03
C LEU A 276 56.20 -0.43 47.77
N MET A 277 55.52 -0.46 46.63
CA MET A 277 56.00 0.19 45.40
C MET A 277 56.17 1.71 45.56
N LYS A 278 55.25 2.39 46.25
CA LYS A 278 55.39 3.82 46.55
C LYS A 278 56.61 4.09 47.43
N LYS A 279 56.80 3.29 48.49
CA LYS A 279 57.98 3.40 49.39
C LYS A 279 59.30 3.12 48.66
N GLN A 280 59.33 2.14 47.76
CA GLN A 280 60.52 1.85 46.95
C GLN A 280 60.91 3.04 46.05
N LYS A 281 59.93 3.65 45.36
CA LYS A 281 60.18 4.83 44.52
C LYS A 281 60.74 6.01 45.33
N THR A 282 60.27 6.22 46.55
CA THR A 282 60.79 7.29 47.42
C THR A 282 62.22 7.01 47.88
N LEU A 283 62.54 5.76 48.22
CA LEU A 283 63.90 5.34 48.59
C LEU A 283 64.89 5.42 47.43
N GLU A 284 64.49 5.02 46.22
CA GLU A 284 65.32 5.17 45.02
C GLU A 284 65.63 6.64 44.72
N ARG A 285 64.64 7.54 44.82
CA ARG A 285 64.86 8.98 44.69
C ARG A 285 65.86 9.49 45.72
N GLN A 286 65.73 9.10 46.98
CA GLN A 286 66.66 9.49 48.04
C GLN A 286 68.07 8.92 47.83
N LYS A 287 68.20 7.72 47.26
CA LYS A 287 69.50 7.12 46.93
C LYS A 287 70.19 7.90 45.81
N ILE A 288 69.47 8.22 44.73
CA ILE A 288 70.00 9.00 43.60
C ILE A 288 70.47 10.39 44.07
N ILE A 289 69.71 11.04 44.96
CA ILE A 289 70.11 12.34 45.53
C ILE A 289 71.38 12.18 46.38
N ARG A 290 71.47 11.17 47.24
CA ARG A 290 72.67 10.93 48.06
C ARG A 290 73.92 10.57 47.24
N GLU A 291 73.74 9.88 46.12
CA GLU A 291 74.82 9.54 45.20
C GLU A 291 75.34 10.78 44.46
N LYS A 292 74.43 11.61 43.93
CA LYS A 292 74.79 12.88 43.28
C LYS A 292 75.43 13.92 44.21
N VAL A 293 75.15 13.87 45.51
CA VAL A 293 75.73 14.79 46.50
C VAL A 293 77.14 14.36 46.93
N LYS A 294 77.51 13.09 46.75
CA LYS A 294 78.87 12.60 47.09
C LYS A 294 79.95 13.03 46.10
N ASP A 295 79.55 13.37 44.87
CA ASP A 295 80.48 13.71 43.77
C ASP A 295 80.76 15.22 43.64
N ILE A 296 80.26 16.06 44.56
CA ILE A 296 80.40 17.52 44.46
C ILE A 296 81.54 18.00 45.37
N ASP A 297 82.67 18.34 44.77
CA ASP A 297 83.77 19.02 45.42
C ASP A 297 83.47 20.53 45.57
N ALA A 298 83.88 21.13 46.68
CA ALA A 298 83.28 22.36 47.19
C ALA A 298 83.65 23.66 46.44
N ASN A 299 84.45 23.62 45.38
CA ASN A 299 85.02 24.81 44.72
C ASN A 299 84.36 25.21 43.38
N ASP A 300 83.52 24.37 42.76
CA ASP A 300 82.85 24.68 41.48
C ASP A 300 81.34 24.90 41.63
N LYS A 301 80.88 25.34 42.81
CA LYS A 301 79.44 25.45 43.11
C LYS A 301 78.72 26.39 42.16
N ASP A 302 79.30 27.55 41.86
CA ASP A 302 78.60 28.60 41.12
C ASP A 302 78.49 28.26 39.62
N GLU A 303 79.54 27.68 39.02
CA GLU A 303 79.51 27.26 37.60
C GLU A 303 78.58 26.05 37.36
N TYR A 304 78.47 25.15 38.34
CA TYR A 304 77.49 24.06 38.28
C TYR A 304 76.05 24.53 38.52
N ILE A 305 75.85 25.55 39.38
CA ILE A 305 74.52 26.16 39.58
C ILE A 305 74.07 26.84 38.29
N GLU A 306 74.93 27.61 37.63
CA GLU A 306 74.61 28.27 36.37
C GLU A 306 74.26 27.26 35.26
N LYS A 307 75.06 26.19 35.10
CA LYS A 307 74.74 25.09 34.16
C LYS A 307 73.42 24.38 34.48
N LEU A 308 73.08 24.24 35.76
CA LEU A 308 71.80 23.65 36.19
C LEU A 308 70.63 24.62 35.96
N GLU A 309 70.84 25.92 36.11
CA GLU A 309 69.84 26.95 35.80
C GLU A 309 69.58 27.04 34.30
N GLU A 310 70.60 26.97 33.46
CA GLU A 310 70.44 26.88 32.01
C GLU A 310 69.73 25.59 31.59
N LEU A 311 70.11 24.44 32.14
CA LEU A 311 69.41 23.17 31.91
C LEU A 311 67.94 23.26 32.34
N LYS A 312 67.68 23.81 33.53
CA LYS A 312 66.32 24.05 34.03
C LYS A 312 65.53 24.95 33.09
N GLN A 313 66.12 26.05 32.62
CA GLN A 313 65.44 26.97 31.71
C GLN A 313 65.17 26.33 30.35
N SER A 314 66.11 25.53 29.82
CA SER A 314 65.93 24.79 28.58
C SER A 314 64.83 23.73 28.69
N GLU A 315 64.73 23.03 29.81
CA GLU A 315 63.68 22.05 30.08
C GLU A 315 62.33 22.72 30.35
N MET A 316 62.31 23.88 31.03
CA MET A 316 61.09 24.70 31.18
C MET A 316 60.57 25.17 29.82
N ASN A 317 61.44 25.66 28.94
CA ASN A 317 61.06 26.07 27.58
C ASN A 317 60.54 24.87 26.74
N LYS A 318 61.16 23.68 26.87
CA LYS A 318 60.65 22.45 26.23
C LYS A 318 59.29 22.06 26.78
N LEU A 319 59.08 22.16 28.09
CA LEU A 319 57.81 21.85 28.75
C LEU A 319 56.72 22.84 28.33
N GLU A 320 57.04 24.13 28.23
CA GLU A 320 56.16 25.18 27.71
C GLU A 320 55.73 24.87 26.27
N GLY A 321 56.68 24.53 25.39
CA GLY A 321 56.40 24.13 24.01
C GLY A 321 55.56 22.85 23.90
N LEU A 322 55.79 21.86 24.77
CA LEU A 322 54.96 20.66 24.86
C LEU A 322 53.55 20.98 25.35
N LYS A 323 53.41 21.88 26.34
CA LYS A 323 52.12 22.34 26.86
C LYS A 323 51.32 23.06 25.78
N GLN A 324 51.96 23.94 25.01
CA GLN A 324 51.32 24.62 23.88
C GLN A 324 50.87 23.64 22.80
N LYS A 325 51.71 22.65 22.45
CA LYS A 325 51.32 21.57 21.52
C LYS A 325 50.15 20.75 22.05
N TRP A 326 50.14 20.46 23.35
CA TRP A 326 49.06 19.75 24.00
C TRP A 326 47.75 20.55 23.96
N THR A 327 47.78 21.84 24.28
CA THR A 327 46.57 22.69 24.25
C THR A 327 46.01 22.82 22.84
N LEU A 328 46.87 22.96 21.83
CA LEU A 328 46.42 23.00 20.43
C LEU A 328 45.74 21.68 20.02
N TYR A 329 46.36 20.55 20.35
CA TYR A 329 45.79 19.24 20.06
C TYR A 329 44.47 19.00 20.83
N GLU A 330 44.40 19.42 22.10
CA GLU A 330 43.19 19.31 22.91
C GLU A 330 42.04 20.14 22.32
N ASP A 331 42.33 21.35 21.82
CA ASP A 331 41.34 22.21 21.18
C ASP A 331 40.87 21.66 19.82
N GLU A 332 41.77 21.10 19.01
CA GLU A 332 41.43 20.42 17.75
C GLU A 332 40.52 19.21 18.01
N MET A 333 40.89 18.35 18.97
CA MET A 333 40.10 17.19 19.34
C MET A 333 38.71 17.59 19.88
N LYS A 334 38.62 18.65 20.68
CA LYS A 334 37.32 19.16 21.16
C LYS A 334 36.44 19.64 20.01
N LYS A 335 37.01 20.34 19.03
CA LYS A 335 36.26 20.77 17.83
C LYS A 335 35.77 19.58 17.03
N GLU A 336 36.60 18.56 16.84
CA GLU A 336 36.23 17.34 16.12
C GLU A 336 35.10 16.58 16.83
N VAL A 337 35.17 16.46 18.16
CA VAL A 337 34.10 15.85 18.97
C VAL A 337 32.80 16.63 18.83
N GLN A 338 32.83 17.96 18.95
CA GLN A 338 31.63 18.79 18.78
C GLN A 338 31.05 18.69 17.36
N GLU A 339 31.89 18.61 16.34
CA GLU A 339 31.43 18.43 14.95
C GLU A 339 30.78 17.06 14.75
N ASN A 340 31.37 16.00 15.31
CA ASN A 340 30.81 14.65 15.28
C ASN A 340 29.49 14.56 16.05
N GLU A 341 29.36 15.23 17.20
CA GLU A 341 28.10 15.33 17.93
C GLU A 341 27.01 16.01 17.12
N LYS A 342 27.33 17.13 16.44
CA LYS A 342 26.39 17.81 15.53
C LYS A 342 25.95 16.89 14.39
N LYS A 343 26.91 16.22 13.73
CA LYS A 343 26.61 15.26 12.65
C LYS A 343 25.73 14.12 13.16
N ASN A 344 26.03 13.56 14.33
CA ASN A 344 25.26 12.49 14.92
C ASN A 344 23.83 12.94 15.28
N ASN A 345 23.66 14.15 15.82
CA ASN A 345 22.33 14.71 16.12
C ASN A 345 21.49 14.88 14.86
N VAL A 346 22.08 15.35 13.75
CA VAL A 346 21.38 15.44 12.45
C VAL A 346 20.93 14.06 11.97
N ILE A 347 21.82 13.05 12.03
CA ILE A 347 21.48 11.67 11.65
C ILE A 347 20.36 11.11 12.54
N ILE A 348 20.40 11.38 13.85
CA ILE A 348 19.36 10.95 14.80
C ILE A 348 18.01 11.58 14.45
N GLU A 349 17.95 12.87 14.13
CA GLU A 349 16.69 13.52 13.75
C GLU A 349 16.18 13.04 12.39
N GLU A 350 17.05 12.88 11.40
CA GLU A 350 16.68 12.31 10.09
C GLU A 350 16.14 10.87 10.22
N THR A 351 16.79 10.03 11.03
CA THR A 351 16.33 8.65 11.26
C THR A 351 15.00 8.61 12.00
N LYS A 352 14.78 9.50 12.98
CA LYS A 352 13.47 9.67 13.63
C LYS A 352 12.39 10.09 12.64
N GLN A 353 12.70 11.01 11.72
CA GLN A 353 11.74 11.47 10.71
C GLN A 353 11.40 10.35 9.72
N LYS A 354 12.40 9.65 9.19
CA LYS A 354 12.19 8.46 8.35
C LYS A 354 11.39 7.37 9.07
N ALA A 355 11.63 7.16 10.37
CA ALA A 355 10.85 6.21 11.16
C ALA A 355 9.37 6.61 11.31
N LYS A 356 9.07 7.91 11.44
CA LYS A 356 7.68 8.42 11.44
C LYS A 356 7.01 8.21 10.08
N GLU A 357 7.71 8.49 8.98
CA GLU A 357 7.20 8.26 7.62
C GLU A 357 6.90 6.78 7.37
N VAL A 358 7.82 5.88 7.75
CA VAL A 358 7.59 4.43 7.66
C VAL A 358 6.35 4.00 8.47
N LYS A 359 6.14 4.59 9.66
CA LYS A 359 4.94 4.32 10.47
C LYS A 359 3.67 4.77 9.76
N GLN A 360 3.67 5.94 9.13
CA GLN A 360 2.53 6.45 8.35
C GLN A 360 2.24 5.57 7.13
N ILE A 361 3.27 5.15 6.39
CA ILE A 361 3.13 4.24 5.24
C ILE A 361 2.53 2.90 5.69
N ARG A 362 3.00 2.34 6.82
CA ARG A 362 2.44 1.10 7.38
C ARG A 362 0.97 1.25 7.78
N GLN A 363 0.58 2.40 8.33
CA GLN A 363 -0.83 2.69 8.67
C GLN A 363 -1.70 2.78 7.41
N LYS A 364 -1.24 3.49 6.37
CA LYS A 364 -1.93 3.56 5.08
C LYS A 364 -2.04 2.17 4.43
N GLY A 365 -0.96 1.38 4.47
CA GLY A 365 -0.97 0.00 3.97
C GLY A 365 -2.00 -0.88 4.68
N LYS A 366 -2.13 -0.77 6.00
CA LYS A 366 -3.18 -1.48 6.76
C LYS A 366 -4.59 -1.05 6.35
N ALA A 367 -4.82 0.24 6.15
CA ALA A 367 -6.12 0.75 5.72
C ALA A 367 -6.50 0.20 4.32
N ILE A 368 -5.56 0.19 3.38
CA ILE A 368 -5.78 -0.36 2.04
C ILE A 368 -6.06 -1.87 2.11
N ILE A 369 -5.36 -2.62 2.96
CA ILE A 369 -5.63 -4.06 3.14
C ILE A 369 -7.06 -4.30 3.64
N LEU A 370 -7.54 -3.51 4.61
CA LEU A 370 -8.92 -3.61 5.10
C LEU A 370 -9.93 -3.27 4.01
N GLU A 371 -9.66 -2.26 3.19
CA GLU A 371 -10.52 -1.88 2.06
C GLU A 371 -10.57 -2.99 1.00
N ILE A 372 -9.44 -3.61 0.66
CA ILE A 372 -9.39 -4.76 -0.25
C ILE A 372 -10.21 -5.93 0.30
N GLN A 373 -10.08 -6.22 1.60
CA GLN A 373 -10.85 -7.30 2.25
C GLN A 373 -12.37 -7.03 2.17
N SER A 374 -12.80 -5.80 2.44
CA SER A 374 -14.20 -5.41 2.30
C SER A 374 -14.69 -5.54 0.85
N LEU A 375 -13.89 -5.12 -0.13
CA LEU A 375 -14.24 -5.24 -1.54
C LEU A 375 -14.30 -6.70 -2.01
N ASP A 376 -13.43 -7.57 -1.52
CA ASP A 376 -13.47 -9.00 -1.80
C ASP A 376 -14.73 -9.67 -1.22
N GLU A 377 -15.19 -9.23 -0.05
CA GLU A 377 -16.46 -9.67 0.55
C GLU A 377 -17.66 -9.23 -0.32
N ASP A 378 -17.69 -7.97 -0.75
CA ASP A 378 -18.72 -7.46 -1.66
C ASP A 378 -18.74 -8.21 -3.01
N ILE A 379 -17.57 -8.52 -3.56
CA ILE A 379 -17.46 -9.30 -4.81
C ILE A 379 -18.06 -10.69 -4.60
N LYS A 380 -17.70 -11.38 -3.51
CA LYS A 380 -18.27 -12.69 -3.20
C LYS A 380 -19.78 -12.65 -3.05
N GLU A 381 -20.32 -11.63 -2.37
CA GLU A 381 -21.77 -11.47 -2.22
C GLU A 381 -22.44 -11.30 -3.58
N LYS A 382 -21.90 -10.42 -4.44
CA LYS A 382 -22.42 -10.19 -5.80
C LYS A 382 -22.30 -11.43 -6.68
N GLU A 383 -21.23 -12.21 -6.56
CA GLU A 383 -21.07 -13.48 -7.27
C GLU A 383 -22.11 -14.51 -6.84
N GLN A 384 -22.39 -14.62 -5.53
CA GLN A 384 -23.44 -15.51 -5.03
C GLN A 384 -24.82 -15.11 -5.55
N VAL A 385 -25.16 -13.81 -5.57
CA VAL A 385 -26.41 -13.32 -6.16
C VAL A 385 -26.46 -13.63 -7.65
N ASN A 386 -25.37 -13.39 -8.38
CA ASN A 386 -25.29 -13.67 -9.81
C ASN A 386 -25.40 -15.16 -10.16
N ALA A 387 -24.95 -16.05 -9.26
CA ALA A 387 -25.12 -17.49 -9.40
C ALA A 387 -26.57 -17.94 -9.12
N ARG A 388 -27.27 -17.26 -8.21
CA ARG A 388 -28.70 -17.52 -7.93
C ARG A 388 -29.63 -17.00 -9.03
N LEU A 389 -29.21 -16.00 -9.80
CA LEU A 389 -30.01 -15.44 -10.88
C LEU A 389 -29.89 -16.27 -12.17
N ASP A 390 -30.98 -16.93 -12.57
CA ASP A 390 -31.07 -17.61 -13.86
C ASP A 390 -31.07 -16.61 -15.04
N LYS A 391 -29.87 -16.35 -15.57
CA LYS A 391 -29.62 -15.37 -16.67
C LYS A 391 -30.43 -15.63 -17.94
N ARG A 392 -30.84 -16.89 -18.19
CA ARG A 392 -31.70 -17.25 -19.33
C ARG A 392 -33.14 -16.80 -19.13
N MET A 393 -33.68 -16.90 -17.90
CA MET A 393 -35.08 -16.59 -17.64
C MET A 393 -35.35 -15.09 -17.77
N GLN A 394 -34.46 -14.23 -17.25
CA GLN A 394 -34.62 -12.79 -17.37
C GLN A 394 -34.45 -12.30 -18.82
N ARG A 395 -33.45 -12.81 -19.55
CA ARG A 395 -33.28 -12.46 -20.97
C ARG A 395 -34.48 -12.87 -21.81
N GLN A 396 -35.06 -14.05 -21.55
CA GLN A 396 -36.24 -14.50 -22.27
C GLN A 396 -37.46 -13.62 -21.98
N ILE A 397 -37.68 -13.23 -20.72
CA ILE A 397 -38.77 -12.31 -20.34
C ILE A 397 -38.61 -10.95 -21.05
N TYR A 398 -37.39 -10.40 -21.12
CA TYR A 398 -37.16 -9.16 -21.86
C TYR A 398 -37.39 -9.33 -23.36
N ILE A 399 -36.92 -10.42 -23.97
CA ILE A 399 -37.15 -10.73 -25.39
C ILE A 399 -38.65 -10.86 -25.68
N ASP A 400 -39.39 -11.61 -24.86
CA ASP A 400 -40.83 -11.83 -25.04
C ASP A 400 -41.61 -10.53 -24.87
N ARG A 401 -41.23 -9.69 -23.90
CA ARG A 401 -41.82 -8.35 -23.72
C ARG A 401 -41.54 -7.46 -24.93
N THR A 402 -40.30 -7.43 -25.43
CA THR A 402 -39.94 -6.66 -26.62
C THR A 402 -40.73 -7.14 -27.84
N ILE A 403 -40.83 -8.45 -28.06
CA ILE A 403 -41.61 -9.02 -29.17
C ILE A 403 -43.09 -8.64 -29.04
N SER A 404 -43.66 -8.72 -27.84
CA SER A 404 -45.04 -8.32 -27.56
C SER A 404 -45.26 -6.83 -27.86
N MET A 405 -44.37 -5.96 -27.38
CA MET A 405 -44.40 -4.53 -27.69
C MET A 405 -44.29 -4.26 -29.19
N THR A 406 -43.41 -4.96 -29.91
CA THR A 406 -43.30 -4.81 -31.36
C THR A 406 -44.58 -5.26 -32.08
N LYS A 407 -45.23 -6.33 -31.63
CA LYS A 407 -46.53 -6.76 -32.18
C LYS A 407 -47.62 -5.72 -31.92
N PHE A 408 -47.63 -5.13 -30.73
CA PHE A 408 -48.56 -4.08 -30.37
C PHE A 408 -48.35 -2.81 -31.23
N LEU A 409 -47.11 -2.36 -31.41
CA LEU A 409 -46.79 -1.23 -32.29
C LEU A 409 -47.25 -1.47 -33.73
N LYS A 410 -46.99 -2.66 -34.29
CA LYS A 410 -47.46 -3.01 -35.63
C LYS A 410 -49.00 -3.02 -35.74
N LYS A 411 -49.71 -3.37 -34.66
CA LYS A 411 -51.16 -3.29 -34.63
C LYS A 411 -51.63 -1.83 -34.59
N GLN A 412 -51.00 -1.01 -33.76
CA GLN A 412 -51.28 0.43 -33.70
C GLN A 412 -51.05 1.12 -35.04
N ASP A 413 -49.98 0.78 -35.76
CA ASP A 413 -49.72 1.35 -37.09
C ASP A 413 -50.87 1.04 -38.08
N LYS A 414 -51.38 -0.19 -38.08
CA LYS A 414 -52.55 -0.57 -38.90
C LYS A 414 -53.82 0.15 -38.48
N ASP A 415 -54.03 0.28 -37.17
CA ASP A 415 -55.19 1.00 -36.64
C ASP A 415 -55.10 2.50 -36.99
N LEU A 416 -53.91 3.09 -36.97
CA LEU A 416 -53.64 4.46 -37.40
C LEU A 416 -53.86 4.65 -38.90
N GLU A 417 -53.41 3.72 -39.74
CA GLU A 417 -53.69 3.73 -41.19
C GLU A 417 -55.21 3.71 -41.45
N LYS A 418 -55.96 2.91 -40.70
CA LYS A 418 -57.42 2.88 -40.79
C LYS A 418 -58.04 4.22 -40.40
N ILE A 419 -57.68 4.76 -39.24
CA ILE A 419 -58.17 6.07 -38.77
C ILE A 419 -57.82 7.17 -39.77
N PHE A 420 -56.62 7.13 -40.36
CA PHE A 420 -56.19 8.10 -41.37
C PHE A 420 -57.04 8.02 -42.64
N ASN A 421 -57.30 6.81 -43.13
CA ASN A 421 -58.16 6.60 -44.29
C ASN A 421 -59.60 7.07 -44.01
N ASP A 422 -60.16 6.69 -42.87
CA ASP A 422 -61.50 7.11 -42.45
C ASP A 422 -61.57 8.65 -42.33
N THR A 423 -60.53 9.28 -41.77
CA THR A 423 -60.43 10.75 -41.68
C THR A 423 -60.37 11.41 -43.05
N ASN A 424 -59.64 10.83 -44.00
CA ASN A 424 -59.55 11.36 -45.37
C ASN A 424 -60.86 11.22 -46.13
N ILE A 425 -61.59 10.12 -45.92
CA ILE A 425 -62.94 9.92 -46.47
C ILE A 425 -63.87 11.01 -45.90
N ILE A 426 -63.91 11.19 -44.59
CA ILE A 426 -64.74 12.23 -43.94
C ILE A 426 -64.39 13.63 -44.47
N LYS A 427 -63.10 13.95 -44.65
CA LYS A 427 -62.67 15.24 -45.23
C LYS A 427 -63.13 15.41 -46.68
N SER A 428 -63.09 14.34 -47.48
CA SER A 428 -63.60 14.36 -48.86
C SER A 428 -65.11 14.61 -48.86
N ASP A 429 -65.87 13.84 -48.07
CA ASP A 429 -67.32 13.97 -47.97
C ASP A 429 -67.74 15.36 -47.48
N LEU A 430 -67.04 15.93 -46.49
CA LEU A 430 -67.27 17.28 -46.00
C LEU A 430 -67.03 18.31 -47.11
N THR A 431 -65.95 18.15 -47.87
CA THR A 431 -65.63 19.03 -49.00
C THR A 431 -66.71 18.94 -50.08
N GLN A 432 -67.17 17.73 -50.43
CA GLN A 432 -68.27 17.53 -51.37
C GLN A 432 -69.57 18.16 -50.89
N LEU A 433 -69.93 18.00 -49.61
CA LEU A 433 -71.12 18.62 -49.03
C LEU A 433 -71.02 20.15 -49.05
N LYS A 434 -69.85 20.72 -48.75
CA LYS A 434 -69.61 22.17 -48.84
C LYS A 434 -69.82 22.69 -50.26
N ILE A 435 -69.32 21.96 -51.26
CA ILE A 435 -69.54 22.29 -52.68
C ILE A 435 -71.05 22.22 -53.00
N LYS A 436 -71.74 21.13 -52.67
CA LYS A 436 -73.20 20.99 -52.91
C LYS A 436 -74.03 22.10 -52.26
N VAL A 437 -73.70 22.51 -51.04
CA VAL A 437 -74.37 23.63 -50.36
C VAL A 437 -74.17 24.94 -51.14
N SER A 438 -72.94 25.21 -51.59
CA SER A 438 -72.66 26.40 -52.41
C SER A 438 -73.38 26.38 -53.76
N GLU A 439 -73.43 25.22 -54.42
CA GLU A 439 -74.17 25.02 -55.68
C GLU A 439 -75.67 25.22 -55.49
N ASN A 440 -76.25 24.65 -54.42
CA ASN A 440 -77.67 24.81 -54.10
C ASN A 440 -78.03 26.27 -53.79
N TYR A 441 -77.17 27.00 -53.07
CA TYR A 441 -77.35 28.43 -52.82
C TYR A 441 -77.40 29.23 -54.13
N ILE A 442 -76.45 28.99 -55.04
CA ILE A 442 -76.40 29.65 -56.36
C ILE A 442 -77.64 29.29 -57.19
N ASN A 443 -78.04 28.02 -57.22
CA ASN A 443 -79.21 27.54 -57.95
C ASN A 443 -80.52 28.15 -57.41
N LEU A 444 -80.68 28.27 -56.08
CA LEU A 444 -81.85 28.90 -55.47
C LEU A 444 -81.95 30.38 -55.86
N ILE A 445 -80.84 31.12 -55.81
CA ILE A 445 -80.81 32.52 -56.26
C ILE A 445 -81.17 32.63 -57.74
N ARG A 446 -80.62 31.73 -58.57
CA ARG A 446 -80.92 31.69 -60.01
C ARG A 446 -82.40 31.44 -60.27
N LEU A 447 -83.01 30.43 -59.64
CA LEU A 447 -84.42 30.10 -59.79
C LEU A 447 -85.35 31.25 -59.40
N ILE A 448 -85.01 32.01 -58.35
CA ILE A 448 -85.80 33.17 -57.91
C ILE A 448 -85.70 34.32 -58.91
N ARG A 449 -84.51 34.55 -59.48
CA ARG A 449 -84.31 35.56 -60.53
C ARG A 449 -85.10 35.22 -61.79
N GLU A 450 -85.03 33.97 -62.23
CA GLU A 450 -85.71 33.45 -63.43
C GLU A 450 -87.24 33.31 -63.26
N ASN A 451 -87.77 33.34 -62.04
CA ASN A 451 -89.20 33.16 -61.79
C ASN A 451 -90.04 34.34 -62.32
N THR A 452 -90.94 34.09 -63.26
CA THR A 452 -91.74 35.14 -63.92
C THR A 452 -93.00 35.56 -63.15
N LYS A 453 -93.37 34.87 -62.06
CA LYS A 453 -94.61 35.11 -61.31
C LYS A 453 -94.51 36.17 -60.21
N TYR A 454 -93.30 36.46 -59.73
CA TYR A 454 -93.06 37.39 -58.63
C TYR A 454 -92.70 38.79 -59.13
N LYS A 455 -93.18 39.83 -58.43
CA LYS A 455 -92.74 41.22 -58.67
C LYS A 455 -91.26 41.39 -58.29
N GLU A 456 -90.55 42.31 -58.94
CA GLU A 456 -89.12 42.59 -58.69
C GLU A 456 -88.81 42.83 -57.20
N GLU A 457 -89.64 43.60 -56.49
CA GLU A 457 -89.50 43.86 -55.04
C GLU A 457 -89.59 42.59 -54.20
N THR A 458 -90.51 41.68 -54.56
CA THR A 458 -90.66 40.39 -53.87
C THR A 458 -89.49 39.45 -54.14
N LYS A 459 -88.89 39.47 -55.35
CA LYS A 459 -87.66 38.72 -55.65
C LYS A 459 -86.47 39.23 -54.85
N HIS A 460 -86.30 40.55 -54.77
CA HIS A 460 -85.23 41.18 -54.00
C HIS A 460 -85.34 40.83 -52.51
N SER A 461 -86.53 40.95 -51.93
CA SER A 461 -86.78 40.57 -50.53
C SER A 461 -86.44 39.10 -50.25
N LEU A 462 -86.84 38.18 -51.13
CA LEU A 462 -86.53 36.75 -51.01
C LEU A 462 -85.03 36.44 -51.14
N ILE A 463 -84.33 37.07 -52.10
CA ILE A 463 -82.88 36.92 -52.26
C ILE A 463 -82.17 37.46 -51.01
N THR A 464 -82.58 38.61 -50.48
CA THR A 464 -82.02 39.17 -49.25
C THR A 464 -82.23 38.23 -48.06
N GLN A 465 -83.39 37.60 -47.93
CA GLN A 465 -83.65 36.61 -46.88
C GLN A 465 -82.79 35.35 -47.04
N ILE A 466 -82.60 34.85 -48.26
CA ILE A 466 -81.76 33.67 -48.55
C ILE A 466 -80.28 33.96 -48.32
N THR A 467 -79.80 35.15 -48.68
CA THR A 467 -78.43 35.57 -48.36
C THR A 467 -78.22 35.67 -46.85
N LYS A 468 -79.15 36.33 -46.12
CA LYS A 468 -79.11 36.35 -44.65
C LYS A 468 -79.10 34.95 -44.05
N MET A 469 -79.89 34.03 -44.59
CA MET A 469 -79.92 32.63 -44.14
C MET A 469 -78.59 31.92 -44.40
N ASN A 470 -77.98 32.11 -45.57
CA ASN A 470 -76.67 31.54 -45.89
C ASN A 470 -75.55 32.13 -45.02
N ASP A 471 -75.60 33.42 -44.68
CA ASP A 471 -74.65 34.08 -43.78
C ASP A 471 -74.79 33.55 -42.34
N LEU A 472 -76.02 33.32 -41.88
CA LEU A 472 -76.29 32.68 -40.59
C LEU A 472 -75.77 31.24 -40.56
N PHE A 473 -75.99 30.45 -41.62
CA PHE A 473 -75.44 29.10 -41.72
C PHE A 473 -73.91 29.08 -41.77
N SER A 474 -73.29 30.04 -42.47
CA SER A 474 -71.83 30.18 -42.52
C SER A 474 -71.26 30.54 -41.15
N SER A 475 -71.95 31.40 -40.42
CA SER A 475 -71.60 31.78 -39.04
C SER A 475 -71.81 30.61 -38.06
N LEU A 476 -72.83 29.77 -38.27
CA LEU A 476 -73.03 28.56 -37.47
C LEU A 476 -71.91 27.55 -37.70
N VAL A 477 -71.48 27.34 -38.96
CA VAL A 477 -70.35 26.45 -39.29
C VAL A 477 -69.05 26.96 -38.65
N SER A 478 -68.78 28.27 -38.66
CA SER A 478 -67.57 28.82 -38.02
C SER A 478 -67.60 28.66 -36.49
N LEU A 479 -68.75 28.90 -35.85
CA LEU A 479 -68.93 28.66 -34.41
C LEU A 479 -68.75 27.19 -34.04
N GLU A 480 -69.28 26.27 -34.84
CA GLU A 480 -69.10 24.83 -34.64
C GLU A 480 -67.63 24.40 -34.81
N THR A 481 -66.89 24.97 -35.78
CA THR A 481 -65.46 24.70 -35.91
C THR A 481 -64.66 25.19 -34.70
N GLN A 482 -64.94 26.41 -34.21
CA GLN A 482 -64.31 26.95 -33.01
C GLN A 482 -64.66 26.13 -31.76
N ARG A 483 -65.91 25.67 -31.64
CA ARG A 483 -66.33 24.76 -30.57
C ARG A 483 -65.57 23.44 -30.62
N GLY A 484 -65.33 22.90 -31.82
CA GLY A 484 -64.51 21.71 -32.02
C GLY A 484 -63.06 21.89 -31.57
N GLU A 485 -62.43 23.01 -31.93
CA GLU A 485 -61.07 23.36 -31.51
C GLU A 485 -60.97 23.53 -29.99
N LEU A 486 -61.91 24.27 -29.39
CA LEU A 486 -62.01 24.41 -27.93
C LEU A 486 -62.18 23.04 -27.26
N ASN A 487 -63.06 22.18 -27.75
CA ASN A 487 -63.27 20.86 -27.17
C ASN A 487 -62.00 19.99 -27.24
N SER A 488 -61.28 20.03 -28.36
CA SER A 488 -59.99 19.32 -28.48
C SER A 488 -58.94 19.84 -27.50
N THR A 489 -58.84 21.16 -27.31
CA THR A 489 -57.89 21.74 -26.35
C THR A 489 -58.28 21.47 -24.89
N THR A 490 -59.57 21.45 -24.58
CA THR A 490 -60.08 21.04 -23.26
C THR A 490 -59.72 19.59 -22.97
N LEU A 491 -59.94 18.68 -23.91
CA LEU A 491 -59.65 17.25 -23.73
C LEU A 491 -58.16 16.98 -23.54
N LEU A 492 -57.29 17.65 -24.30
CA LEU A 492 -55.83 17.59 -24.10
C LEU A 492 -55.39 18.16 -22.73
N SER A 493 -56.07 19.20 -22.26
CA SER A 493 -55.79 19.81 -20.95
C SER A 493 -56.24 18.89 -19.82
N GLN A 494 -57.38 18.21 -19.96
CA GLN A 494 -57.85 17.18 -19.03
C GLN A 494 -56.89 15.99 -18.97
N GLU A 495 -56.44 15.47 -20.12
CA GLU A 495 -55.49 14.35 -20.15
C GLU A 495 -54.16 14.71 -19.46
N LYS A 496 -53.68 15.95 -19.66
CA LYS A 496 -52.48 16.46 -18.95
C LYS A 496 -52.73 16.54 -17.44
N TYR A 497 -53.88 17.04 -17.03
CA TYR A 497 -54.27 17.14 -15.62
C TYR A 497 -54.28 15.76 -14.95
N GLU A 498 -54.94 14.77 -15.56
CA GLU A 498 -55.00 13.39 -15.04
C GLU A 498 -53.61 12.75 -14.90
N LYS A 499 -52.73 12.95 -15.90
CA LYS A 499 -51.33 12.48 -15.81
C LYS A 499 -50.56 13.15 -14.68
N THR A 500 -50.73 14.46 -14.50
CA THR A 500 -50.06 15.15 -13.39
C THR A 500 -50.60 14.72 -12.04
N GLN A 501 -51.90 14.47 -11.93
CA GLN A 501 -52.54 14.02 -10.71
C GLN A 501 -52.07 12.61 -10.34
N SER A 502 -52.04 11.68 -11.30
CA SER A 502 -51.50 10.33 -11.09
C SER A 502 -50.05 10.38 -10.60
N ARG A 503 -49.22 11.29 -11.14
CA ARG A 503 -47.84 11.48 -10.69
C ARG A 503 -47.73 12.06 -9.28
N VAL A 504 -48.64 12.96 -8.90
CA VAL A 504 -48.72 13.53 -7.54
C VAL A 504 -49.09 12.46 -6.53
N GLU A 505 -49.99 11.54 -6.90
CA GLU A 505 -50.37 10.37 -6.11
C GLU A 505 -49.21 9.37 -5.98
N GLU A 506 -48.53 9.03 -7.08
CA GLU A 506 -47.37 8.12 -7.08
C GLU A 506 -46.19 8.64 -6.23
N LEU A 507 -45.95 9.95 -6.23
CA LEU A 507 -44.88 10.58 -5.46
C LEU A 507 -45.24 10.76 -3.98
N GLY A 508 -46.43 10.33 -3.54
CA GLY A 508 -46.89 10.51 -2.16
C GLY A 508 -46.93 11.98 -1.74
N TYR A 509 -47.03 12.91 -2.70
CA TYR A 509 -46.95 14.34 -2.42
C TYR A 509 -48.12 14.81 -1.58
N VAL A 510 -49.26 14.11 -1.64
CA VAL A 510 -50.41 14.34 -0.77
C VAL A 510 -50.04 14.07 0.70
N ASP A 511 -49.34 12.97 0.97
CA ASP A 511 -48.90 12.61 2.32
C ASP A 511 -47.77 13.54 2.79
N VAL A 512 -46.78 13.83 1.95
CA VAL A 512 -45.70 14.79 2.25
C VAL A 512 -46.24 16.20 2.51
N LYS A 513 -47.25 16.63 1.76
CA LYS A 513 -47.90 17.93 1.96
C LYS A 513 -48.67 17.96 3.27
N LYS A 514 -49.37 16.87 3.59
CA LYS A 514 -50.08 16.73 4.88
C LYS A 514 -49.10 16.77 6.05
N ASP A 515 -47.99 16.03 5.97
CA ASP A 515 -46.93 16.04 6.99
C ASP A 515 -46.27 17.42 7.11
N PHE A 516 -46.07 18.12 5.99
CA PHE A 516 -45.56 19.49 5.98
C PHE A 516 -46.54 20.47 6.66
N ASP A 517 -47.84 20.38 6.37
CA ASP A 517 -48.85 21.23 6.98
C ASP A 517 -48.98 20.95 8.50
N GLU A 518 -48.85 19.69 8.92
CA GLU A 518 -48.80 19.29 10.33
C GLU A 518 -47.54 19.82 11.04
N LEU A 519 -46.36 19.69 10.42
CA LEU A 519 -45.11 20.27 10.94
C LEU A 519 -45.17 21.79 11.02
N HIS A 520 -45.76 22.45 10.02
CA HIS A 520 -45.95 23.89 10.02
C HIS A 520 -46.85 24.33 11.18
N LYS A 521 -47.93 23.58 11.44
CA LYS A 521 -48.82 23.84 12.58
C LYS A 521 -48.09 23.66 13.92
N LEU A 522 -47.32 22.59 14.08
CA LEU A 522 -46.52 22.36 15.29
C LEU A 522 -45.46 23.44 15.51
N ASN A 523 -44.79 23.89 14.45
CA ASN A 523 -43.83 24.99 14.53
C ASN A 523 -44.48 26.30 14.97
N LEU A 524 -45.67 26.62 14.46
CA LEU A 524 -46.44 27.78 14.93
C LEU A 524 -46.82 27.66 16.41
N GLU A 525 -47.26 26.48 16.86
CA GLU A 525 -47.57 26.22 18.28
C GLU A 525 -46.31 26.36 19.16
N MET A 526 -45.15 25.91 18.67
CA MET A 526 -43.88 26.03 19.39
C MET A 526 -43.41 27.49 19.50
N ILE A 527 -43.52 28.26 18.41
CA ILE A 527 -43.24 29.70 18.40
C ILE A 527 -44.15 30.42 19.41
N ASN A 528 -45.44 30.09 19.43
CA ASN A 528 -46.37 30.68 20.39
C ASN A 528 -45.98 30.35 21.84
N LYS A 529 -45.61 29.10 22.14
CA LYS A 529 -45.13 28.69 23.47
C LYS A 529 -43.82 29.38 23.87
N ILE A 530 -42.90 29.59 22.94
CA ILE A 530 -41.66 30.34 23.18
C ILE A 530 -41.98 31.80 23.51
N ASN A 531 -42.90 32.41 22.76
CA ASN A 531 -43.35 33.78 23.02
C ASN A 531 -44.03 33.90 24.39
N GLU A 532 -44.87 32.94 24.77
CA GLU A 532 -45.48 32.87 26.11
C GLU A 532 -44.45 32.67 27.23
N PHE A 533 -43.41 31.85 27.00
CA PHE A 533 -42.33 31.64 27.96
C PHE A 533 -41.49 32.91 28.15
N ASN A 534 -41.17 33.61 27.06
CA ASN A 534 -40.44 34.88 27.12
C ASN A 534 -41.24 35.96 27.85
N GLN A 535 -42.55 36.04 27.62
CA GLN A 535 -43.43 36.95 28.36
C GLN A 535 -43.50 36.65 29.87
N LYS A 536 -43.37 35.38 30.27
CA LYS A 536 -43.30 34.97 31.69
C LYS A 536 -41.94 35.21 32.35
N GLN A 537 -40.88 35.40 31.56
CA GLN A 537 -39.55 35.77 32.07
C GLN A 537 -39.39 37.28 32.24
N GLU A 538 -40.14 38.07 31.48
CA GLU A 538 -40.15 39.54 31.55
C GLU A 538 -41.12 40.11 32.61
N ALA A 539 -41.99 39.27 33.18
CA ALA A 539 -42.90 39.58 34.29
C ALA A 539 -42.34 39.05 35.61
#